data_AF-A0A0G1W278-F1
#
_entry.id   AF-A0A0G1W278-F1
#
_cell.length_a   1.000
_cell.length_b   1.000
_cell.length_c   1.000
_cell.angle_alpha   90.00
_cell.angle_beta   90.00
_cell.angle_gamma   90.00
#
_symmetry.space_group_name_H-M   'P 1'
#
loop_
_entity.id
_entity.type
_entity.pdbx_description
1 polymer ?
#
loop_
_entity_poly.entity_id
_entity_poly.type
_entity_poly.pdbx_seq_one_letter_code
_entity_poly.pdbx_strand_id
1 'polypeptide(L)'
;MKNFQLHELVDKVTFEAEGEAAWKHLDGNALLALDDLSDFFSLLKGIHVPVICNNWHSGGQFQFRGYRPPFYPAHLSPLGSAHRTGKAFDLDVRGYNAEDARRLIIANQDSTLLSKIMRMEADVGWLHIDVMETGRPRIYLFRA
;
A
#
# COMPACT_ATOMS: atom_id res chain seq x y z
N MET A 1 6.78 -1.42 12.67
CA MET A 1 5.80 -2.15 11.84
C MET A 1 5.34 -3.36 12.61
N LYS A 2 4.02 -3.56 12.72
CA LYS A 2 3.41 -4.69 13.42
C LYS A 2 3.00 -5.80 12.44
N ASN A 3 2.38 -5.44 11.33
CA ASN A 3 1.73 -6.39 10.41
C ASN A 3 2.56 -6.78 9.18
N PHE A 4 3.67 -6.09 8.90
CA PHE A 4 4.48 -6.32 7.69
C PHE A 4 5.98 -6.38 7.99
N GLN A 5 6.67 -7.20 7.21
CA GLN A 5 8.13 -7.27 7.10
C GLN A 5 8.62 -6.54 5.84
N LEU A 6 9.87 -6.10 5.85
CA LEU A 6 10.43 -5.30 4.75
C LEU A 6 10.35 -5.98 3.38
N HIS A 7 10.59 -7.30 3.31
CA HIS A 7 10.51 -8.07 2.06
C HIS A 7 9.09 -8.12 1.45
N GLU A 8 8.06 -7.77 2.22
CA GLU A 8 6.68 -7.63 1.73
C GLU A 8 6.44 -6.26 1.08
N LEU A 9 7.35 -5.30 1.26
CA LEU A 9 7.18 -3.89 0.86
C LEU A 9 8.15 -3.43 -0.23
N VAL A 10 9.23 -4.17 -0.46
CA VAL A 10 10.19 -3.92 -1.55
C VAL A 10 10.29 -5.14 -2.46
N ASP A 11 10.76 -4.94 -3.69
CA ASP A 11 11.00 -6.04 -4.62
C ASP A 11 12.20 -6.89 -4.19
N LYS A 12 12.30 -8.08 -4.79
CA LYS A 12 13.36 -9.05 -4.48
C LYS A 12 14.76 -8.49 -4.72
N VAL A 13 14.99 -7.78 -5.83
CA VAL A 13 16.31 -7.27 -6.20
C VAL A 13 16.76 -6.19 -5.21
N THR A 14 15.87 -5.27 -4.86
CA THR A 14 16.17 -4.25 -3.83
C THR A 14 16.39 -4.90 -2.46
N PHE A 15 15.59 -5.88 -2.06
CA PHE A 15 15.77 -6.57 -0.78
C PHE A 15 17.11 -7.31 -0.72
N GLU A 16 17.47 -8.05 -1.76
CA GLU A 16 18.73 -8.81 -1.81
C GLU A 16 19.96 -7.89 -1.84
N ALA A 17 19.86 -6.72 -2.48
CA ALA A 17 20.97 -5.77 -2.56
C ALA A 17 21.19 -4.96 -1.27
N GLU A 18 20.11 -4.61 -0.56
CA GLU A 18 20.18 -3.63 0.53
C GLU A 18 19.79 -4.21 1.92
N GLY A 19 19.08 -5.32 1.96
CA GLY A 19 18.52 -5.88 3.20
C GLY A 19 17.70 -4.83 3.96
N GLU A 20 17.91 -4.76 5.27
CA GLU A 20 17.23 -3.78 6.15
C GLU A 20 17.51 -2.31 5.78
N ALA A 21 18.57 -2.00 5.04
CA ALA A 21 18.81 -0.63 4.60
C ALA A 21 17.74 -0.11 3.62
N ALA A 22 16.96 -0.99 3.00
CA ALA A 22 15.88 -0.60 2.09
C ALA A 22 14.71 0.12 2.79
N TRP A 23 14.61 0.10 4.12
CA TRP A 23 13.64 0.93 4.86
C TRP A 23 13.70 2.41 4.50
N LYS A 24 14.89 2.91 4.13
CA LYS A 24 15.10 4.31 3.71
C LYS A 24 14.28 4.73 2.48
N HIS A 25 13.81 3.76 1.69
CA HIS A 25 13.02 4.00 0.48
C HIS A 25 11.53 4.18 0.77
N LEU A 26 11.08 3.91 2.00
CA LEU A 26 9.67 3.90 2.39
C LEU A 26 9.35 5.13 3.26
N ASP A 27 8.21 5.77 2.99
CA ASP A 27 7.75 6.92 3.75
C ASP A 27 7.11 6.48 5.08
N GLY A 28 7.47 7.15 6.18
CA GLY A 28 6.98 6.80 7.52
C GLY A 28 5.45 6.91 7.67
N ASN A 29 4.80 7.91 7.04
CA ASN A 29 3.34 8.01 7.07
C ASN A 29 2.69 6.92 6.22
N ALA A 30 3.32 6.52 5.11
CA ALA A 30 2.83 5.42 4.29
C ALA A 30 2.90 4.09 5.05
N LEU A 31 3.99 3.85 5.78
CA LEU A 31 4.12 2.67 6.66
C LEU A 31 3.04 2.63 7.73
N LEU A 32 2.77 3.77 8.40
CA LEU A 32 1.68 3.87 9.38
C LEU A 32 0.32 3.63 8.72
N ALA A 33 0.05 4.24 7.56
CA ALA A 33 -1.19 4.03 6.82
C ALA A 33 -1.44 2.55 6.49
N LEU A 34 -0.38 1.84 6.07
CA LEU A 34 -0.45 0.42 5.75
C LEU A 34 -0.71 -0.45 6.99
N ASP A 35 0.00 -0.19 8.09
CA ASP A 35 -0.15 -0.95 9.34
C ASP A 35 -1.55 -0.75 9.94
N ASP A 36 -2.01 0.51 9.97
CA ASP A 36 -3.34 0.87 10.47
C ASP A 36 -4.47 0.34 9.58
N LEU A 37 -4.26 0.28 8.25
CA LEU A 37 -5.22 -0.33 7.32
C LEU A 37 -5.40 -1.84 7.60
N SER A 38 -4.31 -2.55 7.88
CA SER A 38 -4.35 -3.96 8.26
C SER A 38 -5.13 -4.17 9.57
N ASP A 39 -4.89 -3.30 10.56
CA ASP A 39 -5.63 -3.30 11.82
C ASP A 39 -7.12 -2.94 11.61
N PHE A 40 -7.44 -1.99 10.72
CA PHE A 40 -8.80 -1.61 10.37
C PHE A 40 -9.61 -2.79 9.83
N PHE A 41 -9.08 -3.50 8.82
CA PHE A 41 -9.79 -4.66 8.26
C PHE A 41 -9.92 -5.81 9.25
N SER A 42 -8.90 -6.02 10.09
CA SER A 42 -8.94 -7.05 11.12
C SER A 42 -9.98 -6.73 12.20
N LEU A 43 -10.05 -5.48 12.65
CA LEU A 43 -11.04 -5.00 13.62
C LEU A 43 -12.45 -5.09 13.04
N LEU A 44 -12.64 -4.63 11.80
CA LEU A 44 -13.92 -4.67 11.11
C LEU A 44 -14.48 -6.10 11.01
N LYS A 45 -13.62 -7.09 10.74
CA LYS A 45 -14.02 -8.49 10.63
C LYS A 45 -14.08 -9.23 11.97
N GLY A 46 -13.50 -8.67 13.03
CA GLY A 46 -13.36 -9.32 14.35
C GLY A 46 -12.33 -10.45 14.41
N ILE A 47 -11.53 -10.63 13.36
CA ILE A 47 -10.46 -11.62 13.24
C ILE A 47 -9.31 -11.04 12.43
N HIS A 48 -8.11 -11.61 12.53
CA HIS A 48 -7.00 -11.20 11.67
C HIS A 48 -7.35 -11.37 10.18
N VAL A 49 -7.18 -10.29 9.41
CA VAL A 49 -7.36 -10.26 7.95
C VAL A 49 -6.00 -10.01 7.30
N PRO A 50 -5.45 -11.00 6.58
CA PRO A 50 -4.21 -10.78 5.82
C PRO A 50 -4.39 -9.70 4.76
N VAL A 51 -3.52 -8.70 4.80
CA VAL A 51 -3.36 -7.68 3.76
C VAL A 51 -2.02 -7.93 3.07
N ILE A 52 -2.03 -8.16 1.77
CA ILE A 52 -0.87 -8.63 1.01
C ILE A 52 -0.41 -7.51 0.07
N CYS A 53 0.85 -7.09 0.19
CA CYS A 53 1.51 -6.17 -0.73
C CYS A 53 2.32 -6.96 -1.76
N ASN A 54 3.58 -7.29 -1.47
CA ASN A 54 4.36 -8.26 -2.23
C ASN A 54 4.24 -9.66 -1.61
N ASN A 55 4.42 -10.71 -2.43
CA ASN A 55 4.42 -12.11 -1.96
C ASN A 55 5.49 -12.99 -2.63
N TRP A 56 6.46 -12.40 -3.34
CA TRP A 56 7.56 -13.13 -3.99
C TRP A 56 8.38 -13.99 -3.02
N HIS A 57 8.55 -13.55 -1.78
CA HIS A 57 9.30 -14.27 -0.74
C HIS A 57 8.65 -15.61 -0.34
N SER A 58 7.36 -15.80 -0.66
CA SER A 58 6.61 -17.04 -0.43
C SER A 58 6.27 -17.79 -1.73
N GLY A 59 6.96 -17.44 -2.84
CA GLY A 59 6.73 -18.05 -4.16
C GLY A 59 5.55 -17.45 -4.94
N GLY A 60 4.99 -16.35 -4.46
CA GLY A 60 3.96 -15.59 -5.18
C GLY A 60 4.52 -14.72 -6.30
N GLN A 61 3.61 -14.09 -7.03
CA GLN A 61 3.89 -13.33 -8.26
C GLN A 61 4.05 -11.81 -8.05
N PHE A 62 3.66 -11.29 -6.89
CA PHE A 62 3.71 -9.85 -6.59
C PHE A 62 5.10 -9.45 -6.08
N GLN A 63 5.73 -8.52 -6.81
CA GLN A 63 7.05 -8.01 -6.43
C GLN A 63 7.28 -6.52 -6.72
N PHE A 64 6.28 -5.76 -7.16
CA PHE A 64 6.41 -4.31 -7.42
C PHE A 64 5.19 -3.52 -6.93
N ARG A 65 4.60 -3.97 -5.82
CA ARG A 65 3.37 -3.41 -5.26
C ARG A 65 3.61 -2.42 -4.11
N GLY A 66 4.80 -2.42 -3.50
CA GLY A 66 5.22 -1.39 -2.55
C GLY A 66 6.13 -0.36 -3.21
N TYR A 67 7.36 -0.22 -2.72
CA TYR A 67 8.36 0.63 -3.37
C TYR A 67 8.65 0.12 -4.80
N ARG A 68 8.72 1.05 -5.75
CA ARG A 68 9.13 0.75 -7.14
C ARG A 68 10.51 1.37 -7.41
N PRO A 69 11.56 0.55 -7.61
CA PRO A 69 12.93 1.03 -7.75
C PRO A 69 13.17 1.75 -9.09
N PRO A 70 14.29 2.49 -9.23
CA PRO A 70 14.65 3.22 -10.44
C PRO A 70 14.58 2.38 -11.72
N PHE A 71 15.00 1.11 -11.67
CA PHE A 71 15.01 0.20 -12.81
C PHE A 71 13.61 -0.29 -13.24
N TYR A 72 12.57 -0.12 -12.42
CA TYR A 72 11.20 -0.45 -12.82
C TYR A 72 10.78 0.44 -13.99
N PRO A 73 10.05 -0.07 -15.01
CA PRO A 73 9.77 0.72 -16.23
C PRO A 73 9.05 2.04 -15.96
N ALA A 74 9.58 3.16 -16.47
CA ALA A 74 9.06 4.50 -16.22
C ALA A 74 7.64 4.74 -16.77
N HIS A 75 7.27 4.07 -17.85
CA HIS A 75 5.92 4.16 -18.41
C HIS A 75 4.86 3.45 -17.54
N LEU A 76 5.26 2.54 -16.65
CA LEU A 76 4.39 1.87 -15.67
C LEU A 76 4.42 2.54 -14.30
N SER A 77 5.47 3.31 -14.01
CA SER A 77 5.60 4.11 -12.80
C SER A 77 6.39 5.37 -13.15
N PRO A 78 5.73 6.50 -13.43
CA PRO A 78 6.41 7.74 -13.77
C PRO A 78 7.36 8.22 -12.67
N LEU A 79 8.36 9.02 -13.02
CA LEU A 79 9.22 9.69 -12.05
C LEU A 79 8.34 10.55 -11.12
N GLY A 80 8.61 10.48 -9.81
CA GLY A 80 7.80 11.17 -8.80
C GLY A 80 6.45 10.51 -8.46
N SER A 81 6.12 9.36 -9.06
CA SER A 81 4.97 8.56 -8.61
C SER A 81 5.08 8.16 -7.14
N ALA A 82 3.94 7.94 -6.50
CA ALA A 82 3.88 7.61 -5.07
C ALA A 82 4.67 6.34 -4.74
N HIS A 83 4.63 5.30 -5.58
CA HIS A 83 5.47 4.10 -5.39
C HIS A 83 6.97 4.37 -5.46
N ARG A 84 7.43 5.21 -6.40
CA ARG A 84 8.86 5.56 -6.52
C ARG A 84 9.37 6.41 -5.36
N THR A 85 8.47 7.06 -4.64
CA THR A 85 8.78 7.88 -3.47
C THR A 85 8.46 7.16 -2.15
N GLY A 86 8.13 5.87 -2.20
CA GLY A 86 7.86 5.07 -0.99
C GLY A 86 6.53 5.36 -0.31
N LYS A 87 5.62 6.04 -1.00
CA LYS A 87 4.39 6.60 -0.45
C LYS A 87 3.12 5.83 -0.78
N ALA A 88 3.22 4.76 -1.56
CA ALA A 88 2.06 3.98 -2.02
C ALA A 88 2.24 2.48 -1.88
N PHE A 89 1.10 1.80 -1.78
CA PHE A 89 0.99 0.35 -1.78
C PHE A 89 -0.21 -0.11 -2.61
N ASP A 90 0.00 -1.14 -3.42
CA ASP A 90 -1.04 -1.90 -4.12
C ASP A 90 -1.32 -3.18 -3.34
N LEU A 91 -2.56 -3.38 -2.88
CA LEU A 91 -2.87 -4.36 -1.86
C LEU A 91 -3.95 -5.35 -2.30
N ASP A 92 -3.80 -6.59 -1.87
CA ASP A 92 -4.86 -7.60 -1.86
C ASP A 92 -5.31 -7.84 -0.42
N VAL A 93 -6.56 -7.52 -0.10
CA VAL A 93 -7.14 -7.71 1.24
C VAL A 93 -7.92 -9.02 1.25
N ARG A 94 -7.47 -10.01 2.04
CA ARG A 94 -8.03 -11.35 1.97
C ARG A 94 -9.52 -11.39 2.34
N GLY A 95 -10.33 -11.83 1.38
CA GLY A 95 -11.79 -11.93 1.53
C GLY A 95 -12.55 -10.67 1.12
N TYR A 96 -11.88 -9.68 0.52
CA TYR A 96 -12.50 -8.53 -0.11
C TYR A 96 -11.93 -8.38 -1.53
N ASN A 97 -12.79 -8.05 -2.51
CA ASN A 97 -12.28 -7.53 -3.76
C ASN A 97 -11.90 -6.04 -3.57
N ALA A 98 -11.14 -5.49 -4.51
CA ALA A 98 -10.63 -4.11 -4.41
C ALA A 98 -11.74 -3.06 -4.27
N GLU A 99 -12.88 -3.27 -4.94
CA GLU A 99 -13.99 -2.31 -4.91
C GLU A 99 -14.73 -2.31 -3.57
N ASP A 100 -14.98 -3.49 -3.01
CA ASP A 100 -15.58 -3.62 -1.68
C ASP A 100 -14.65 -3.03 -0.61
N ALA A 101 -13.34 -3.26 -0.73
CA ALA A 101 -12.34 -2.67 0.16
C ALA A 101 -12.36 -1.14 0.10
N ARG A 102 -12.36 -0.54 -1.10
CA ARG A 102 -12.49 0.92 -1.30
C ARG A 102 -13.76 1.47 -0.65
N ARG A 103 -14.90 0.82 -0.87
CA ARG A 103 -16.19 1.26 -0.29
C ARG A 103 -16.17 1.26 1.23
N LEU A 104 -15.59 0.23 1.85
CA LEU A 104 -15.47 0.16 3.31
C LEU A 104 -14.57 1.28 3.86
N ILE A 105 -13.45 1.58 3.18
CA ILE A 105 -12.55 2.67 3.56
C ILE A 105 -13.28 4.02 3.46
N ILE A 106 -13.97 4.30 2.34
CA ILE A 106 -14.71 5.56 2.16
C ILE A 106 -15.84 5.71 3.19
N ALA A 107 -16.58 4.64 3.48
CA ALA A 107 -17.66 4.66 4.47
C ALA A 107 -17.14 4.89 5.90
N ASN A 108 -15.88 4.59 6.18
CA ASN A 108 -15.25 4.72 7.49
C ASN A 108 -14.10 5.72 7.52
N GLN A 109 -14.00 6.63 6.54
CA GLN A 109 -12.83 7.49 6.36
C GLN A 109 -12.54 8.45 7.54
N ASP A 110 -13.50 8.64 8.45
CA ASP A 110 -13.34 9.41 9.70
C ASP A 110 -12.68 8.58 10.83
N SER A 111 -12.42 7.30 10.60
CA SER A 111 -11.65 6.44 11.51
C SER A 111 -10.22 6.95 11.66
N THR A 112 -9.71 6.96 12.90
CA THR A 112 -8.32 7.32 13.17
C THR A 112 -7.32 6.39 12.47
N LEU A 113 -7.69 5.13 12.24
CA LEU A 113 -6.88 4.14 11.51
C LEU A 113 -6.77 4.43 10.01
N LEU A 114 -7.64 5.26 9.46
CA LEU A 114 -7.62 5.61 8.03
C LEU A 114 -7.12 7.04 7.78
N SER A 115 -6.76 7.77 8.85
CA SER A 115 -6.41 9.19 8.82
C SER A 115 -5.18 9.55 7.98
N LYS A 116 -4.32 8.57 7.70
CA LYS A 116 -3.09 8.76 6.91
C LYS A 116 -3.31 8.51 5.42
N ILE A 117 -4.37 7.81 5.01
CA ILE A 117 -4.66 7.54 3.61
C ILE A 117 -5.20 8.83 2.97
N MET A 118 -4.53 9.30 1.93
CA MET A 118 -4.89 10.54 1.23
C MET A 118 -5.56 10.27 -0.11
N ARG A 119 -5.12 9.21 -0.80
CA ARG A 119 -5.63 8.85 -2.12
C ARG A 119 -5.85 7.35 -2.27
N MET A 120 -6.78 7.00 -3.15
CA MET A 120 -7.00 5.65 -3.64
C MET A 120 -7.21 5.66 -5.14
N GLU A 121 -6.77 4.61 -5.83
CA GLU A 121 -7.03 4.43 -7.26
C GLU A 121 -8.36 3.70 -7.49
N ALA A 122 -9.19 4.27 -8.36
CA ALA A 122 -10.48 3.73 -8.78
C ALA A 122 -10.30 2.73 -9.93
N ASP A 123 -11.27 1.84 -10.11
CA ASP A 123 -11.42 1.00 -11.30
C ASP A 123 -10.20 0.09 -11.61
N VAL A 124 -9.36 -0.18 -10.62
CA VAL A 124 -8.26 -1.17 -10.67
C VAL A 124 -8.56 -2.41 -9.82
N GLY A 125 -7.93 -3.53 -10.19
CA GLY A 125 -8.13 -4.85 -9.58
C GLY A 125 -7.46 -5.07 -8.22
N TRP A 126 -6.68 -4.10 -7.75
CA TRP A 126 -6.04 -4.07 -6.43
C TRP A 126 -6.51 -2.86 -5.63
N LEU A 127 -6.30 -2.87 -4.32
CA LEU A 127 -6.51 -1.69 -3.48
C LEU A 127 -5.23 -0.85 -3.49
N HIS A 128 -5.21 0.23 -4.26
CA HIS A 128 -4.16 1.24 -4.16
C HIS A 128 -4.46 2.20 -3.01
N ILE A 129 -3.49 2.42 -2.12
CA ILE A 129 -3.50 3.52 -1.15
C ILE A 129 -2.21 4.30 -1.24
N ASP A 130 -2.29 5.62 -1.02
CA ASP A 130 -1.10 6.45 -0.84
C ASP A 130 -1.34 7.65 0.08
N VAL A 131 -0.22 8.26 0.48
CA VAL A 131 -0.17 9.40 1.41
C VAL A 131 0.21 10.72 0.73
N MET A 132 0.09 10.81 -0.60
CA MET A 132 0.43 12.03 -1.32
C MET A 132 -0.58 13.13 -1.00
N GLU A 133 -0.07 14.31 -0.66
CA GLU A 133 -0.89 15.46 -0.31
C GLU A 133 -1.82 15.86 -1.45
N THR A 134 -3.09 16.09 -1.11
CA THR A 134 -4.13 16.48 -2.08
C THR A 134 -4.69 17.87 -1.80
N GLY A 135 -4.45 18.42 -0.60
CA GLY A 135 -5.16 19.61 -0.10
C GLY A 135 -6.66 19.37 0.14
N ARG A 136 -7.14 18.12 0.11
CA ARG A 136 -8.55 17.77 0.30
C ARG A 136 -8.79 17.29 1.74
N PRO A 137 -9.97 17.59 2.33
CA PRO A 137 -10.32 17.13 3.67
C PRO A 137 -10.78 15.66 3.73
N ARG A 138 -10.90 14.99 2.57
CA ARG A 138 -11.45 13.65 2.41
C ARG A 138 -10.55 12.85 1.47
N ILE A 139 -10.58 11.52 1.58
CA ILE A 139 -9.80 10.61 0.71
C ILE A 139 -10.18 10.88 -0.75
N TYR A 140 -9.18 11.10 -1.59
CA TYR A 140 -9.36 11.37 -3.01
C TYR A 140 -9.29 10.08 -3.84
N LEU A 141 -10.40 9.73 -4.48
CA LEU A 141 -10.47 8.61 -5.41
C LEU A 141 -10.11 9.11 -6.83
N PHE A 142 -9.04 8.59 -7.43
CA PHE A 142 -8.52 9.03 -8.73
C PHE A 142 -8.43 7.90 -9.76
N ARG A 143 -8.25 8.23 -11.03
CA ARG A 143 -7.93 7.29 -12.12
C ARG A 143 -6.57 7.65 -12.70
N ALA A 144 -5.67 6.67 -12.82
CA ALA A 144 -4.33 6.86 -13.38
C ALA A 144 -4.32 6.87 -14.92
#